data_AF-A0A955CEP8-F1
#
_entry.id   AF-A0A955CEP8-F1
#
_cell.length_a   1.000
_cell.length_b   1.000
_cell.length_c   1.000
_cell.angle_alpha   90.00
_cell.angle_beta   90.00
_cell.angle_gamma   90.00
#
_symmetry.space_group_name_H-M   'P 1'
#
loop_
_entity.id
_entity.type
_entity.pdbx_description
1 polymer ?
#
loop_
_entity_poly.entity_id
_entity_poly.type
_entity_poly.pdbx_seq_one_letter_code
_entity_poly.pdbx_strand_id
1 'polypeptide(L)'
;VDCAQGGQAMAEWTRADARAWLEADRRLKTAGVSPKQVQVAWIKLANKGPRGDLETHGRQLQRDTLAVIQNAKSRFPNLRIAYLSSRIYAGYATSNLNPEPFAYESAFVARWLIQDQMKGDAALNFSPEKGAIQAPLLLWGPYLWADGMTPRQGDKLNYTREDLAADGTHPSEAGRVKVAKLLLNFFKNDSLAKPWFVR
;
A
#
# COMPACT_ATOMS: atom_id res chain seq x y z
N VAL A 1 -3.41 13.25 -3.99
CA VAL A 1 -4.11 13.58 -2.73
C VAL A 1 -3.75 12.51 -1.71
N ASP A 2 -3.26 12.89 -0.54
CA ASP A 2 -2.96 11.93 0.53
C ASP A 2 -4.24 11.60 1.31
N CYS A 3 -4.77 10.40 1.07
CA CYS A 3 -5.95 9.90 1.78
C CYS A 3 -5.58 9.09 3.04
N ALA A 4 -4.30 8.84 3.32
CA ALA A 4 -3.87 8.06 4.46
C ALA A 4 -4.13 8.81 5.78
N GLN A 5 -4.51 8.06 6.81
CA GLN A 5 -4.97 8.61 8.09
C GLN A 5 -4.29 7.85 9.23
N GLY A 6 -3.90 8.58 10.27
CA GLY A 6 -3.33 7.98 11.48
C GLY A 6 -4.29 6.95 12.05
N GLY A 7 -3.77 5.75 12.35
CA GLY A 7 -4.56 4.66 12.92
C GLY A 7 -5.60 4.03 11.99
N GLN A 8 -5.56 4.24 10.67
CA GLN A 8 -6.42 3.54 9.72
C GLN A 8 -5.58 2.55 8.88
N ALA A 9 -5.48 1.31 9.36
CA ALA A 9 -4.83 0.18 8.68
C ALA A 9 -5.82 -0.53 7.74
N MET A 10 -5.40 -1.58 7.02
CA MET A 10 -6.22 -2.22 5.98
C MET A 10 -7.63 -2.59 6.45
N ALA A 11 -7.75 -3.21 7.63
CA ALA A 11 -9.03 -3.58 8.24
C ALA A 11 -10.04 -2.41 8.30
N GLU A 12 -9.59 -1.19 8.62
CA GLU A 12 -10.47 -0.01 8.72
C GLU A 12 -10.99 0.51 7.37
N TRP A 13 -10.46 0.03 6.24
CA TRP A 13 -10.90 0.41 4.89
C TRP A 13 -11.73 -0.69 4.19
N THR A 14 -11.89 -1.86 4.82
CA THR A 14 -12.55 -3.02 4.20
C THR A 14 -14.04 -2.83 3.94
N ARG A 15 -14.74 -2.04 4.77
CA ARG A 15 -16.13 -1.69 4.54
C ARG A 15 -16.24 -0.48 3.60
N ALA A 16 -17.08 -0.56 2.58
CA ALA A 16 -17.29 0.53 1.62
C ALA A 16 -17.83 1.83 2.26
N ASP A 17 -18.51 1.72 3.40
CA ASP A 17 -19.05 2.83 4.19
C ASP A 17 -18.15 3.25 5.37
N ALA A 18 -16.93 2.73 5.45
CA ALA A 18 -16.03 3.03 6.55
C ALA A 18 -15.70 4.53 6.63
N ARG A 19 -15.48 5.03 7.86
CA ARG A 19 -15.07 6.41 8.11
C ARG A 19 -13.82 6.81 7.34
N ALA A 20 -12.90 5.86 7.11
CA ALA A 20 -11.69 6.10 6.35
C ALA A 20 -11.97 6.53 4.90
N TRP A 21 -12.98 5.95 4.27
CA TRP A 21 -13.46 6.37 2.94
C TRP A 21 -14.14 7.73 2.98
N LEU A 22 -14.95 8.03 3.99
CA LEU A 22 -15.58 9.35 4.13
C LEU A 22 -14.52 10.46 4.23
N GLU A 23 -13.46 10.24 4.98
CA GLU A 23 -12.35 11.18 5.08
C GLU A 23 -11.56 11.28 3.77
N ALA A 24 -11.34 10.17 3.06
CA ALA A 24 -10.72 10.19 1.73
C ALA A 24 -11.50 11.07 0.73
N ASP A 25 -12.84 10.96 0.71
CA ASP A 25 -13.69 11.82 -0.12
C ASP A 25 -13.58 13.28 0.28
N ARG A 26 -13.59 13.57 1.59
CA ARG A 26 -13.47 14.93 2.09
C ARG A 26 -12.15 15.57 1.63
N ARG A 27 -11.05 14.81 1.67
CA ARG A 27 -9.72 15.27 1.21
C ARG A 27 -9.66 15.46 -0.30
N LEU A 28 -10.26 14.56 -1.08
CA LEU A 28 -10.39 14.73 -2.54
C LEU A 28 -11.18 16.00 -2.88
N LYS A 29 -12.34 16.20 -2.24
CA LYS A 29 -13.16 17.40 -2.41
C LYS A 29 -12.40 18.67 -2.03
N THR A 30 -11.67 18.65 -0.91
CA THR A 30 -10.84 19.80 -0.46
C THR A 30 -9.74 20.13 -1.48
N ALA A 31 -9.18 19.11 -2.14
CA ALA A 31 -8.19 19.27 -3.21
C ALA A 31 -8.80 19.62 -4.58
N GLY A 32 -10.13 19.78 -4.68
CA GLY A 32 -10.82 20.03 -5.96
C GLY A 32 -10.78 18.84 -6.93
N VAL A 33 -10.51 17.62 -6.44
CA VAL A 33 -10.43 16.40 -7.24
C VAL A 33 -11.72 15.61 -7.10
N SER A 34 -12.39 15.36 -8.22
CA SER A 34 -13.55 14.47 -8.28
C SER A 34 -13.13 12.99 -8.27
N PRO A 35 -13.99 12.07 -7.79
CA PRO A 35 -13.71 10.63 -7.87
C PRO A 35 -13.41 10.13 -9.29
N LYS A 36 -13.98 10.77 -10.32
CA LYS A 36 -13.73 10.44 -11.74
C LYS A 36 -12.34 10.86 -12.23
N GLN A 37 -11.66 11.79 -11.55
CA GLN A 37 -10.30 12.21 -11.92
C GLN A 37 -9.22 11.29 -11.33
N VAL A 38 -9.57 10.44 -10.36
CA VAL A 38 -8.61 9.50 -9.77
C VAL A 38 -8.35 8.36 -10.75
N GLN A 39 -7.10 8.25 -11.22
CA GLN A 39 -6.66 7.23 -12.18
C GLN A 39 -5.61 6.27 -11.62
N VAL A 40 -4.90 6.66 -10.57
CA VAL A 40 -3.83 5.87 -9.97
C VAL A 40 -3.94 5.93 -8.44
N ALA A 41 -3.70 4.79 -7.78
CA ALA A 41 -3.58 4.69 -6.34
C ALA A 41 -2.22 4.09 -5.94
N TRP A 42 -1.69 4.55 -4.82
CA TRP A 42 -0.58 3.89 -4.12
C TRP A 42 -1.11 3.36 -2.79
N ILE A 43 -0.91 2.07 -2.53
CA ILE A 43 -1.49 1.34 -1.40
C ILE A 43 -0.35 0.68 -0.62
N LYS A 44 -0.23 1.02 0.67
CA LYS A 44 0.78 0.46 1.58
C LYS A 44 0.12 -0.51 2.58
N LEU A 45 0.51 -1.78 2.54
CA LEU A 45 -0.20 -2.88 3.21
C LEU A 45 0.18 -3.03 4.68
N ALA A 46 -0.80 -3.04 5.59
CA ALA A 46 -0.62 -3.47 6.99
C ALA A 46 -1.96 -3.74 7.68
N ASN A 47 -1.97 -4.70 8.61
CA ASN A 47 -3.03 -4.88 9.61
C ASN A 47 -2.48 -4.67 11.02
N LYS A 48 -3.34 -4.22 11.93
CA LYS A 48 -2.98 -4.04 13.34
C LYS A 48 -3.08 -5.36 14.10
N GLY A 49 -2.17 -5.59 15.04
CA GLY A 49 -2.16 -6.77 15.90
C GLY A 49 -2.20 -8.11 15.14
N PRO A 50 -1.43 -8.29 14.04
CA PRO A 50 -1.39 -9.57 13.36
C PRO A 50 -0.89 -10.68 14.30
N ARG A 51 -1.35 -11.91 14.06
CA ARG A 51 -1.00 -13.09 14.85
C ARG A 51 -0.84 -14.31 13.95
N GLY A 52 -0.11 -15.30 14.44
CA GLY A 52 0.16 -16.54 13.70
C GLY A 52 1.23 -16.36 12.64
N ASP A 53 1.36 -17.38 11.81
CA ASP A 53 2.33 -17.45 10.72
C ASP A 53 1.91 -16.63 9.49
N LEU A 54 2.75 -16.64 8.46
CA LEU A 54 2.52 -15.99 7.17
C LEU A 54 1.21 -16.44 6.51
N GLU A 55 0.88 -17.72 6.58
CA GLU A 55 -0.38 -18.20 6.00
C GLU A 55 -1.57 -17.59 6.75
N THR A 56 -1.53 -17.53 8.08
CA THR A 56 -2.63 -16.98 8.87
C THR A 56 -2.78 -15.46 8.70
N HIS A 57 -1.76 -14.68 9.06
CA HIS A 57 -1.88 -13.22 8.99
C HIS A 57 -1.83 -12.71 7.55
N GLY A 58 -1.07 -13.37 6.67
CA GLY A 58 -0.87 -12.95 5.30
C GLY A 58 -2.15 -13.11 4.49
N ARG A 59 -2.89 -14.21 4.70
CA ARG A 59 -4.23 -14.38 4.07
C ARG A 59 -5.24 -13.39 4.60
N GLN A 60 -5.19 -13.02 5.87
CA GLN A 60 -6.03 -11.95 6.40
C GLN A 60 -5.70 -10.61 5.72
N LEU A 61 -4.42 -10.24 5.66
CA LEU A 61 -3.97 -9.03 4.98
C LEU A 61 -4.32 -9.05 3.48
N GLN A 62 -4.26 -10.21 2.83
CA GLN A 62 -4.64 -10.39 1.43
C GLN A 62 -6.12 -10.09 1.21
N ARG A 63 -7.01 -10.69 2.02
CA ARG A 63 -8.46 -10.45 1.96
C ARG A 63 -8.80 -8.99 2.20
N ASP A 64 -8.20 -8.39 3.23
CA ASP A 64 -8.47 -7.00 3.56
C ASP A 64 -7.99 -6.06 2.45
N THR A 65 -6.80 -6.31 1.91
CA THR A 65 -6.27 -5.51 0.79
C THR A 65 -7.13 -5.67 -0.47
N LEU A 66 -7.62 -6.87 -0.78
CA LEU A 66 -8.56 -7.10 -1.89
C LEU A 66 -9.84 -6.27 -1.72
N ALA A 67 -10.45 -6.28 -0.53
CA ALA A 67 -11.64 -5.48 -0.24
C ALA A 67 -11.36 -3.98 -0.44
N VAL A 68 -10.20 -3.49 0.02
CA VAL A 68 -9.79 -2.08 -0.19
C VAL A 68 -9.62 -1.76 -1.68
N ILE A 69 -9.01 -2.65 -2.46
CA ILE A 69 -8.83 -2.47 -3.92
C ILE A 69 -10.18 -2.41 -4.63
N GLN A 70 -11.12 -3.30 -4.31
CA GLN A 70 -12.46 -3.33 -4.90
C GLN A 70 -13.27 -2.09 -4.51
N ASN A 71 -13.21 -1.69 -3.24
CA ASN A 71 -13.82 -0.44 -2.76
C ASN A 71 -13.25 0.77 -3.50
N ALA A 72 -11.92 0.84 -3.65
CA ALA A 72 -11.28 1.91 -4.41
C ALA A 72 -11.75 1.93 -5.87
N LYS A 73 -11.88 0.77 -6.53
CA LYS A 73 -12.33 0.68 -7.92
C LYS A 73 -13.78 1.10 -8.09
N SER A 74 -14.66 0.67 -7.19
CA SER A 74 -16.08 1.06 -7.18
C SER A 74 -16.24 2.58 -7.02
N ARG A 75 -15.44 3.17 -6.11
CA ARG A 75 -15.52 4.58 -5.77
C ARG A 75 -14.86 5.50 -6.79
N PHE A 76 -13.78 5.03 -7.40
CA PHE A 76 -12.99 5.73 -8.40
C PHE A 76 -13.12 5.00 -9.75
N PRO A 77 -14.17 5.28 -10.54
CA PRO A 77 -14.48 4.48 -11.73
C PRO A 77 -13.35 4.49 -12.77
N ASN A 78 -12.58 5.57 -12.84
CA ASN A 78 -11.43 5.73 -13.74
C ASN A 78 -10.10 5.25 -13.14
N LEU A 79 -10.09 4.63 -11.95
CA LEU A 79 -8.89 4.03 -11.39
C LEU A 79 -8.40 2.88 -12.29
N ARG A 80 -7.21 3.06 -12.87
CA ARG A 80 -6.59 2.15 -13.84
C ARG A 80 -5.48 1.32 -13.22
N ILE A 81 -4.69 1.92 -12.32
CA ILE A 81 -3.50 1.29 -11.73
C ILE A 81 -3.54 1.44 -10.21
N ALA A 82 -3.22 0.36 -9.49
CA ALA A 82 -2.88 0.41 -8.07
C ALA A 82 -1.47 -0.15 -7.85
N TYR A 83 -0.59 0.69 -7.32
CA TYR A 83 0.76 0.30 -6.89
C TYR A 83 0.74 -0.20 -5.45
N LEU A 84 1.18 -1.44 -5.24
CA LEU A 84 1.22 -2.07 -3.91
C LEU A 84 2.62 -2.00 -3.31
N SER A 85 2.73 -1.48 -2.09
CA SER A 85 3.98 -1.41 -1.33
C SER A 85 3.88 -2.14 -0.01
N SER A 86 4.98 -2.80 0.38
CA SER A 86 5.18 -3.32 1.73
C SER A 86 5.21 -2.21 2.77
N ARG A 87 5.12 -2.59 4.05
CA ARG A 87 5.55 -1.75 5.17
C ARG A 87 7.04 -1.43 5.09
N ILE A 88 7.42 -0.39 5.84
CA ILE A 88 8.82 -0.11 6.18
C ILE A 88 9.28 -1.06 7.29
N TYR A 89 10.58 -1.06 7.59
CA TYR A 89 11.16 -1.83 8.68
C TYR A 89 10.46 -1.59 10.02
N ALA A 90 10.20 -2.65 10.77
CA ALA A 90 9.57 -2.58 12.10
C ALA A 90 10.38 -3.31 13.18
N GLY A 91 11.68 -3.59 12.95
CA GLY A 91 12.51 -4.31 13.92
C GLY A 91 12.83 -3.51 15.19
N TYR A 92 12.53 -2.20 15.21
CA TYR A 92 12.60 -1.37 16.41
C TYR A 92 11.28 -1.27 17.17
N ALA A 93 10.21 -1.91 16.69
CA ALA A 93 8.87 -1.79 17.26
C ALA A 93 8.82 -2.21 18.74
N THR A 94 8.25 -1.35 19.58
CA THR A 94 8.10 -1.60 21.02
C THR A 94 6.68 -2.05 21.41
N SER A 95 5.83 -2.33 20.41
CA SER A 95 4.44 -2.73 20.62
C SER A 95 4.02 -3.79 19.61
N ASN A 96 2.89 -4.46 19.91
CA ASN A 96 2.28 -5.45 19.02
C ASN A 96 1.48 -4.82 17.86
N LEU A 97 1.71 -3.55 17.52
CA LEU A 97 0.93 -2.87 16.48
C LEU A 97 1.07 -3.59 15.14
N ASN A 98 2.29 -3.80 14.66
CA ASN A 98 2.63 -4.65 13.50
C ASN A 98 4.19 -4.73 13.46
N PRO A 99 4.81 -5.49 14.39
CA PRO A 99 6.26 -5.66 14.46
C PRO A 99 6.77 -6.59 13.34
N GLU A 100 8.07 -6.87 13.30
CA GLU A 100 8.58 -8.00 12.51
C GLU A 100 8.12 -9.35 13.10
N PRO A 101 7.90 -10.40 12.28
CA PRO A 101 8.14 -10.46 10.82
C PRO A 101 7.00 -9.89 9.96
N PHE A 102 5.90 -9.45 10.55
CA PHE A 102 4.69 -9.04 9.82
C PHE A 102 4.92 -7.86 8.86
N ALA A 103 5.82 -6.94 9.21
CA ALA A 103 6.16 -5.81 8.35
C ALA A 103 6.93 -6.27 7.10
N TYR A 104 7.98 -7.08 7.27
CA TYR A 104 8.69 -7.75 6.18
C TYR A 104 7.72 -8.57 5.30
N GLU A 105 6.86 -9.35 5.93
CA GLU A 105 5.99 -10.31 5.27
C GLU A 105 4.87 -9.71 4.42
N SER A 106 4.53 -8.43 4.66
CA SER A 106 3.57 -7.69 3.83
C SER A 106 3.93 -7.65 2.33
N ALA A 107 5.21 -7.82 1.98
CA ALA A 107 5.67 -7.92 0.60
C ALA A 107 5.21 -9.22 -0.08
N PHE A 108 5.10 -10.34 0.65
CA PHE A 108 4.58 -11.59 0.10
C PHE A 108 3.11 -11.47 -0.26
N VAL A 109 2.34 -10.73 0.54
CA VAL A 109 0.91 -10.47 0.26
C VAL A 109 0.73 -9.62 -1.00
N ALA A 110 1.55 -8.57 -1.19
CA ALA A 110 1.56 -7.81 -2.44
C ALA A 110 1.87 -8.72 -3.64
N ARG A 111 2.86 -9.62 -3.50
CA ARG A 111 3.20 -10.62 -4.53
C ARG A 111 2.02 -11.53 -4.85
N TRP A 112 1.35 -12.07 -3.83
CA TRP A 112 0.22 -12.98 -4.01
C TRP A 112 -0.93 -12.32 -4.77
N LEU A 113 -1.32 -11.09 -4.41
CA LEU A 113 -2.37 -10.35 -5.14
C LEU A 113 -2.03 -10.13 -6.61
N ILE A 114 -0.79 -9.73 -6.92
CA ILE A 114 -0.34 -9.55 -8.30
C ILE A 114 -0.36 -10.89 -9.05
N GLN A 115 0.13 -11.97 -8.43
CA GLN A 115 0.12 -13.31 -9.03
C GLN A 115 -1.31 -13.84 -9.26
N ASP A 116 -2.23 -13.59 -8.35
CA ASP A 116 -3.62 -14.02 -8.48
C ASP A 116 -4.32 -13.25 -9.61
N GLN A 117 -4.05 -11.94 -9.75
CA GLN A 117 -4.52 -11.17 -10.92
C GLN A 117 -3.93 -11.71 -12.24
N MET A 118 -2.63 -12.05 -12.27
CA MET A 118 -1.99 -12.64 -13.46
C MET A 118 -2.58 -14.00 -13.84
N LYS A 119 -2.98 -14.81 -12.85
CA LYS A 119 -3.67 -16.10 -13.06
C LYS A 119 -5.12 -15.95 -13.50
N GLY A 120 -5.66 -14.73 -13.51
CA GLY A 120 -7.02 -14.45 -13.97
C GLY A 120 -8.08 -14.63 -12.88
N ASP A 121 -7.75 -14.42 -11.61
CA ASP A 121 -8.76 -14.36 -10.54
C ASP A 121 -9.83 -13.32 -10.89
N ALA A 122 -11.08 -13.77 -10.96
CA ALA A 122 -12.23 -12.95 -11.31
C ALA A 122 -12.45 -11.78 -10.33
N ALA A 123 -12.08 -11.94 -9.05
CA ALA A 123 -12.17 -10.88 -8.04
C ALA A 123 -11.17 -9.74 -8.29
N LEU A 124 -10.14 -9.99 -9.10
CA LEU A 124 -9.09 -9.04 -9.48
C LEU A 124 -9.14 -8.68 -10.96
N ASN A 125 -10.22 -9.01 -11.67
CA ASN A 125 -10.31 -8.73 -13.09
C ASN A 125 -10.24 -7.21 -13.37
N PHE A 126 -9.31 -6.83 -14.25
CA PHE A 126 -9.11 -5.45 -14.70
C PHE A 126 -9.49 -5.23 -16.17
N SER A 127 -9.82 -6.30 -16.92
CA SER A 127 -10.12 -6.25 -18.35
C SER A 127 -11.61 -6.51 -18.62
N PRO A 128 -12.30 -5.64 -19.39
CA PRO A 128 -13.70 -5.84 -19.75
C PRO A 128 -13.90 -7.09 -20.63
N GLU A 129 -12.88 -7.53 -21.36
CA GLU A 129 -12.92 -8.74 -22.19
C GLU A 129 -13.02 -10.03 -21.36
N LYS A 130 -12.67 -9.97 -20.08
CA LYS A 130 -12.69 -11.10 -19.15
C LYS A 130 -13.86 -11.06 -18.15
N GLY A 131 -14.83 -10.17 -18.38
CA GLY A 131 -16.01 -9.98 -17.53
C GLY A 131 -16.03 -8.63 -16.80
N ALA A 132 -16.83 -8.56 -15.73
CA ALA A 132 -16.95 -7.33 -14.94
C ALA A 132 -15.58 -6.90 -14.37
N ILE A 133 -15.26 -5.61 -14.50
CA ILE A 133 -14.02 -5.04 -13.93
C ILE A 133 -14.23 -4.90 -12.42
N GLN A 134 -13.47 -5.66 -11.64
CA GLN A 134 -13.52 -5.66 -10.18
C GLN A 134 -12.35 -4.92 -9.54
N ALA A 135 -11.23 -4.77 -10.25
CA ALA A 135 -10.02 -4.13 -9.74
C ALA A 135 -9.30 -3.31 -10.83
N PRO A 136 -8.43 -2.34 -10.47
CA PRO A 136 -7.42 -1.83 -11.39
C PRO A 136 -6.33 -2.87 -11.67
N LEU A 137 -5.47 -2.58 -12.65
CA LEU A 137 -4.20 -3.30 -12.82
C LEU A 137 -3.35 -3.13 -11.56
N LEU A 138 -2.90 -4.24 -10.98
CA LEU A 138 -2.02 -4.26 -9.82
C LEU A 138 -0.57 -4.31 -10.27
N LEU A 139 0.23 -3.37 -9.78
CA LEU A 139 1.66 -3.31 -10.04
C LEU A 139 2.43 -3.23 -8.71
N TRP A 140 3.68 -3.65 -8.74
CA TRP A 140 4.61 -3.39 -7.66
C TRP A 140 4.84 -1.88 -7.52
N GLY A 141 4.54 -1.33 -6.35
CA GLY A 141 5.01 -0.01 -5.95
C GLY A 141 6.49 -0.04 -5.52
N PRO A 142 7.02 1.06 -4.97
CA PRO A 142 8.35 1.04 -4.38
C PRO A 142 8.39 -0.01 -3.27
N TYR A 143 9.41 -0.86 -3.28
CA TYR A 143 9.63 -1.79 -2.18
C TYR A 143 10.25 -1.02 -1.01
N LEU A 144 9.51 -0.87 0.09
CA LEU A 144 9.88 0.04 1.17
C LEU A 144 10.63 -0.63 2.32
N TRP A 145 10.65 -1.95 2.39
CA TRP A 145 11.32 -2.67 3.46
C TRP A 145 12.83 -2.85 3.19
N ALA A 146 13.64 -2.71 4.25
CA ALA A 146 15.05 -3.10 4.29
C ALA A 146 15.37 -3.58 5.71
N ASP A 147 16.40 -4.41 5.86
CA ASP A 147 16.74 -5.06 7.12
C ASP A 147 17.53 -4.13 8.06
N GLY A 148 16.84 -3.17 8.67
CA GLY A 148 17.44 -2.24 9.63
C GLY A 148 18.70 -1.58 9.07
N MET A 149 19.81 -1.69 9.80
CA MET A 149 21.10 -1.12 9.40
C MET A 149 21.81 -1.86 8.26
N THR A 150 21.37 -3.07 7.90
CA THR A 150 21.90 -3.85 6.78
C THR A 150 21.40 -3.27 5.45
N PRO A 151 22.27 -2.65 4.63
CA PRO A 151 21.83 -2.00 3.40
C PRO A 151 21.31 -3.04 2.39
N ARG A 152 20.09 -2.81 1.88
CA ARG A 152 19.51 -3.64 0.82
C ARG A 152 20.41 -3.64 -0.40
N GLN A 153 20.74 -4.83 -0.93
CA GLN A 153 21.82 -4.98 -1.90
C GLN A 153 21.67 -4.08 -3.15
N GLY A 154 20.46 -3.95 -3.69
CA GLY A 154 20.20 -3.27 -4.96
C GLY A 154 20.25 -1.74 -4.91
N ASP A 155 19.84 -1.12 -3.80
CA ASP A 155 19.70 0.35 -3.70
C ASP A 155 20.23 0.95 -2.40
N LYS A 156 20.84 0.12 -1.56
CA LYS A 156 21.45 0.49 -0.27
C LYS A 156 20.46 1.10 0.73
N LEU A 157 19.16 0.91 0.54
CA LEU A 157 18.16 1.33 1.52
C LEU A 157 18.45 0.65 2.87
N ASN A 158 18.42 1.43 3.95
CA ASN A 158 18.50 0.99 5.32
C ASN A 158 17.58 1.85 6.22
N TYR A 159 17.33 1.38 7.43
CA TYR A 159 16.60 2.07 8.47
C TYR A 159 17.42 2.11 9.76
N THR A 160 17.74 3.33 10.20
CA THR A 160 18.34 3.59 11.51
C THR A 160 17.25 3.74 12.57
N ARG A 161 17.61 3.81 13.85
CA ARG A 161 16.63 4.07 14.91
C ARG A 161 15.94 5.42 14.72
N GLU A 162 16.66 6.42 14.23
CA GLU A 162 16.19 7.80 14.03
C GLU A 162 15.16 7.90 12.89
N ASP A 163 15.11 6.94 11.98
CA ASP A 163 14.07 6.88 10.95
C ASP A 163 12.70 6.49 11.52
N LEU A 164 12.65 5.96 12.75
CA LEU A 164 11.42 5.51 13.41
C LEU A 164 11.10 6.41 14.61
N ALA A 165 9.81 6.60 14.87
CA ALA A 165 9.31 7.32 16.04
C ALA A 165 9.61 6.57 17.34
N ALA A 166 9.21 7.12 18.49
CA ALA A 166 9.46 6.51 19.79
C ALA A 166 8.94 5.06 19.90
N ASP A 167 7.83 4.74 19.24
CA ASP A 167 7.25 3.38 19.22
C ASP A 167 7.97 2.38 18.30
N GLY A 168 8.98 2.83 17.55
CA GLY A 168 9.77 2.02 16.62
C GLY A 168 8.99 1.41 15.46
N THR A 169 7.73 1.81 15.28
CA THR A 169 6.79 1.26 14.29
C THR A 169 6.45 2.30 13.23
N HIS A 170 6.14 3.51 13.66
CA HIS A 170 5.84 4.61 12.77
C HIS A 170 7.12 5.31 12.32
N PRO A 171 7.17 5.86 11.10
CA PRO A 171 8.31 6.68 10.70
C PRO A 171 8.37 7.97 11.53
N SER A 172 9.58 8.39 11.90
CA SER A 172 9.85 9.73 12.41
C SER A 172 9.64 10.77 11.30
N GLU A 173 9.93 12.06 11.57
CA GLU A 173 10.01 13.05 10.48
C GLU A 173 11.07 12.65 9.44
N ALA A 174 12.27 12.26 9.88
CA ALA A 174 13.34 11.80 9.00
C ALA A 174 12.91 10.57 8.17
N GLY A 175 12.25 9.59 8.81
CA GLY A 175 11.72 8.42 8.11
C GLY A 175 10.63 8.76 7.11
N ARG A 176 9.75 9.72 7.41
CA ARG A 176 8.72 10.19 6.47
C ARG A 176 9.35 10.83 5.24
N VAL A 177 10.37 11.68 5.42
CA VAL A 177 11.14 12.27 4.33
C VAL A 177 11.85 11.19 3.50
N LYS A 178 12.46 10.19 4.14
CA LYS A 178 13.10 9.05 3.47
C LYS A 178 12.11 8.29 2.58
N VAL A 179 10.96 7.91 3.12
CA VAL A 179 9.90 7.20 2.36
C VAL A 179 9.34 8.07 1.23
N ALA A 180 9.12 9.36 1.47
CA ALA A 180 8.64 10.28 0.43
C ALA A 180 9.64 10.39 -0.73
N LYS A 181 10.96 10.42 -0.45
CA LYS A 181 12.00 10.40 -1.47
C LYS A 181 12.00 9.10 -2.27
N LEU A 182 11.84 7.93 -1.62
CA LEU A 182 11.70 6.65 -2.31
C LEU A 182 10.48 6.64 -3.24
N LEU A 183 9.34 7.12 -2.75
CA LEU A 183 8.10 7.19 -3.52
C LEU A 183 8.24 8.12 -4.74
N LEU A 184 8.79 9.33 -4.54
CA LEU A 184 9.01 10.28 -5.60
C LEU A 184 10.02 9.75 -6.63
N ASN A 185 11.10 9.12 -6.18
CA ASN A 185 12.09 8.51 -7.05
C ASN A 185 11.50 7.39 -7.90
N PHE A 186 10.66 6.53 -7.31
CA PHE A 186 9.94 5.49 -8.03
C PHE A 186 9.06 6.08 -9.14
N PHE A 187 8.16 7.01 -8.80
CA PHE A 187 7.25 7.59 -9.78
C PHE A 187 7.95 8.40 -10.88
N LYS A 188 9.14 8.95 -10.61
CA LYS A 188 9.94 9.67 -11.60
C LYS A 188 10.72 8.77 -12.56
N ASN A 189 11.00 7.52 -12.19
CA ASN A 189 11.99 6.70 -12.89
C ASN A 189 11.47 5.32 -13.34
N ASP A 190 10.47 4.77 -12.67
CA ASP A 190 9.89 3.48 -13.07
C ASP A 190 9.23 3.57 -14.45
N SER A 191 9.46 2.58 -15.31
CA SER A 191 9.01 2.61 -16.71
C SER A 191 7.49 2.57 -16.86
N LEU A 192 6.77 2.05 -15.86
CA LEU A 192 5.31 2.00 -15.84
C LEU A 192 4.69 3.20 -15.12
N ALA A 193 5.48 3.96 -14.35
CA ALA A 193 5.05 5.14 -13.61
C ALA A 193 5.38 6.47 -14.30
N LYS A 194 6.63 6.59 -14.78
CA LYS A 194 7.20 7.82 -15.34
C LYS A 194 6.34 8.45 -16.45
N PRO A 195 5.83 7.70 -17.46
CA PRO A 195 5.16 8.31 -18.62
C PRO A 195 3.91 9.13 -18.30
N TRP A 196 3.26 8.89 -17.16
CA TRP A 196 2.09 9.64 -16.72
C TRP A 196 2.38 10.56 -15.52
N PHE A 197 3.46 10.34 -14.76
CA PHE A 197 3.77 11.12 -13.57
C PHE A 197 4.59 12.41 -13.83
N VAL A 198 5.58 12.37 -14.73
CA VAL A 198 6.52 13.52 -14.94
C VAL A 198 6.14 14.44 -16.10
N ARG A 199 4.86 14.50 -16.45
CA ARG A 199 4.39 15.39 -17.52
C ARG A 199 4.38 16.85 -17.09
#